data_AF-A0AAN6NNN2-F1
#
_entry.id   AF-A0AAN6NNN2-F1
#
_cell.length_a   1.000
_cell.length_b   1.000
_cell.length_c   1.000
_cell.angle_alpha   90.00
_cell.angle_beta   90.00
_cell.angle_gamma   90.00
#
_symmetry.space_group_name_H-M   'P 1'
#
loop_
_entity.id
_entity.type
_entity.pdbx_description
1 polymer ?
#
loop_
_entity_poly.entity_id
_entity_poly.type
_entity_poly.pdbx_seq_one_letter_code
_entity_poly.pdbx_strand_id
1 'polypeptide(L)'
;MPSVENARQGEGGTREEVGKDDKEAEELEVQVMETRKAKLGADHPSTLTNMANLASTFWNQGRWGEAEKLKVQVMEMSKTKLGADHPNTLTSMANLAFTWSSQGQHEDALALMQDCVEARERVLGPEHPDTLSSLTTVSEWSS
;
A
#
# COMPACT_ATOMS: atom_id res chain seq x y z
N MET A 1 16.43 -17.39 59.85
CA MET A 1 15.08 -17.10 59.34
C MET A 1 15.23 -16.26 58.07
N PRO A 2 14.51 -16.59 56.99
CA PRO A 2 14.73 -16.06 55.64
C PRO A 2 13.91 -14.79 55.35
N SER A 3 14.03 -14.27 54.11
CA SER A 3 13.12 -13.32 53.42
C SER A 3 13.53 -11.83 53.56
N VAL A 4 13.65 -11.03 52.50
CA VAL A 4 13.05 -11.07 51.15
C VAL A 4 14.01 -10.47 50.11
N GLU A 5 14.34 -11.26 49.09
CA GLU A 5 14.90 -10.77 47.83
C GLU A 5 13.72 -10.29 46.98
N ASN A 6 13.56 -8.97 46.86
CA ASN A 6 12.46 -8.39 46.08
C ASN A 6 12.82 -8.45 44.60
N ALA A 7 12.26 -9.44 43.92
CA ALA A 7 12.38 -9.67 42.49
C ALA A 7 11.85 -8.47 41.69
N ARG A 8 12.73 -7.88 40.86
CA ARG A 8 12.30 -7.05 39.73
C ARG A 8 11.74 -7.97 38.63
N GLN A 9 10.44 -8.20 38.66
CA GLN A 9 9.62 -8.59 37.49
C GLN A 9 8.96 -7.30 36.98
N GLY A 10 8.87 -6.97 35.71
CA GLY A 10 9.20 -7.68 34.48
C GLY A 10 8.31 -7.04 33.41
N GLU A 11 8.87 -6.22 32.54
CA GLU A 11 8.18 -5.70 31.35
C GLU A 11 9.22 -5.62 30.22
N GLY A 12 9.58 -6.80 29.72
CA GLY A 12 10.30 -6.94 28.47
C GLY A 12 9.39 -7.66 27.51
N GLY A 13 8.50 -6.93 26.84
CA GLY A 13 7.79 -7.45 25.67
C GLY A 13 8.85 -7.94 24.69
N THR A 14 8.91 -9.25 24.48
CA THR A 14 9.95 -9.84 23.65
C THR A 14 9.63 -9.57 22.18
N ARG A 15 10.66 -9.33 21.37
CA ARG A 15 10.54 -9.09 19.91
C ARG A 15 9.76 -10.20 19.17
N GLU A 16 9.62 -11.37 19.79
CA GLU A 16 8.85 -12.50 19.28
C GLU A 16 7.33 -12.32 19.42
N GLU A 17 6.84 -11.59 20.43
CA GLU A 17 5.40 -11.29 20.58
C GLU A 17 4.95 -10.26 19.53
N VAL A 18 5.76 -9.21 19.30
CA VAL A 18 5.45 -8.17 18.30
C VAL A 18 5.32 -8.75 16.88
N GLY A 19 6.21 -9.67 16.49
CA GLY A 19 6.15 -10.30 15.18
C GLY A 19 5.01 -11.31 15.01
N LYS A 20 4.42 -11.78 16.11
CA LYS A 20 3.26 -12.69 16.09
C LYS A 20 1.97 -11.92 15.86
N ASP A 21 1.83 -10.77 16.51
CA ASP A 21 0.68 -9.87 16.34
C ASP A 21 0.59 -9.34 14.89
N ASP A 22 1.73 -9.01 14.27
CA ASP A 22 1.78 -8.56 12.87
C ASP A 22 1.27 -9.63 11.89
N LYS A 23 1.57 -10.91 12.16
CA LYS A 23 1.16 -12.02 11.30
C LYS A 23 -0.31 -12.39 11.51
N GLU A 24 -0.80 -12.35 12.75
CA GLU A 24 -2.23 -12.53 13.03
C GLU A 24 -3.07 -11.39 12.40
N ALA A 25 -2.58 -10.15 12.43
CA ALA A 25 -3.22 -9.02 11.78
C ALA A 25 -3.30 -9.19 10.25
N GLU A 26 -2.22 -9.64 9.62
CA GLU A 26 -2.19 -9.96 8.18
C GLU A 26 -3.19 -11.06 7.81
N GLU A 27 -3.20 -12.18 8.55
CA GLU A 27 -4.12 -13.29 8.29
C GLU A 27 -5.59 -12.84 8.42
N LEU A 28 -5.88 -11.98 9.40
CA LEU A 28 -7.18 -11.34 9.53
C LEU A 28 -7.50 -10.43 8.34
N GLU A 29 -6.56 -9.60 7.88
CA GLU A 29 -6.75 -8.73 6.71
C GLU A 29 -7.05 -9.56 5.45
N VAL A 30 -6.35 -10.67 5.21
CA VAL A 30 -6.60 -11.59 4.09
C VAL A 30 -7.99 -12.23 4.19
N GLN A 31 -8.40 -12.71 5.38
CA GLN A 31 -9.73 -13.28 5.57
C GLN A 31 -10.84 -12.26 5.35
N VAL A 32 -10.65 -11.02 5.83
CA VAL A 32 -11.58 -9.92 5.62
C VAL A 32 -11.66 -9.56 4.14
N MET A 33 -10.54 -9.51 3.43
CA MET A 33 -10.49 -9.27 1.99
C MET A 33 -11.32 -10.31 1.23
N GLU A 34 -11.07 -11.60 1.44
CA GLU A 34 -11.78 -12.69 0.75
C GLU A 34 -13.28 -12.69 1.08
N THR A 35 -13.63 -12.46 2.35
CA THR A 35 -15.04 -12.36 2.78
C THR A 35 -15.76 -11.18 2.12
N ARG A 36 -15.11 -10.01 2.05
CA ARG A 36 -15.68 -8.82 1.39
C ARG A 36 -15.77 -9.01 -0.11
N LYS A 37 -14.76 -9.59 -0.74
CA LYS A 37 -14.77 -9.94 -2.16
C LYS A 37 -15.94 -10.87 -2.50
N ALA A 38 -16.21 -11.86 -1.66
CA ALA A 38 -17.34 -12.78 -1.83
C ALA A 38 -18.71 -12.13 -1.59
N LYS A 39 -18.84 -11.23 -0.60
CA LYS A 39 -20.13 -10.62 -0.21
C LYS A 39 -20.49 -9.36 -0.99
N LEU A 40 -19.51 -8.50 -1.26
CA LEU A 40 -19.70 -7.16 -1.81
C LEU A 40 -19.23 -7.05 -3.27
N GLY A 41 -18.42 -8.01 -3.72
CA GLY A 41 -17.71 -7.93 -4.99
C GLY A 41 -16.26 -7.44 -4.82
N ALA A 42 -15.43 -7.83 -5.78
CA ALA A 42 -14.01 -7.44 -5.82
C ALA A 42 -13.83 -5.93 -6.05
N ASP A 43 -14.79 -5.30 -6.70
CA ASP A 43 -14.82 -3.89 -7.08
C ASP A 43 -15.42 -2.96 -6.02
N HIS A 44 -15.95 -3.50 -4.92
CA HIS A 44 -16.54 -2.67 -3.89
C HIS A 44 -15.47 -1.77 -3.24
N PRO A 45 -15.74 -0.47 -2.99
CA PRO A 45 -14.75 0.45 -2.42
C PRO A 45 -14.08 -0.07 -1.14
N SER A 46 -14.85 -0.67 -0.23
CA SER A 46 -14.31 -1.27 1.01
C SER A 46 -13.44 -2.50 0.79
N THR A 47 -13.58 -3.20 -0.34
CA THR A 47 -12.69 -4.28 -0.74
C THR A 47 -11.38 -3.69 -1.26
N LEU A 48 -11.45 -2.68 -2.14
CA LEU A 48 -10.28 -1.98 -2.67
C LEU A 48 -9.44 -1.32 -1.56
N THR A 49 -10.07 -0.64 -0.60
CA THR A 49 -9.37 -0.06 0.56
C THR A 49 -8.68 -1.14 1.40
N ASN A 50 -9.32 -2.29 1.61
CA ASN A 50 -8.71 -3.37 2.38
C ASN A 50 -7.49 -3.96 1.65
N MET A 51 -7.60 -4.18 0.34
CA MET A 51 -6.47 -4.63 -0.49
C MET A 51 -5.30 -3.64 -0.48
N ALA A 52 -5.58 -2.34 -0.52
CA ALA A 52 -4.55 -1.31 -0.44
C ALA A 52 -3.84 -1.29 0.93
N ASN A 53 -4.59 -1.50 2.01
CA ASN A 53 -4.02 -1.61 3.36
C ASN A 53 -3.13 -2.85 3.48
N LEU A 54 -3.61 -4.01 3.05
CA LEU A 54 -2.83 -5.26 3.07
C LEU A 54 -1.55 -5.13 2.21
N ALA A 55 -1.62 -4.43 1.07
CA ALA A 55 -0.44 -4.13 0.27
C ALA A 55 0.58 -3.22 1.00
N SER A 56 0.09 -2.27 1.80
CA SER A 56 0.95 -1.44 2.66
C SER A 56 1.62 -2.26 3.75
N THR A 57 0.86 -3.17 4.39
CA THR A 57 1.39 -4.13 5.36
C THR A 57 2.51 -4.96 4.75
N PHE A 58 2.30 -5.55 3.57
CA PHE A 58 3.35 -6.29 2.86
C PHE A 58 4.56 -5.44 2.50
N TRP A 59 4.35 -4.20 2.05
CA TRP A 59 5.45 -3.31 1.70
C TRP A 59 6.32 -2.97 2.92
N ASN A 60 5.71 -2.70 4.09
CA ASN A 60 6.41 -2.44 5.35
C ASN A 60 7.21 -3.67 5.84
N GLN A 61 6.74 -4.88 5.52
CA GLN A 61 7.46 -6.12 5.80
C GLN A 61 8.55 -6.45 4.76
N GLY A 62 8.74 -5.62 3.73
CA GLY A 62 9.69 -5.88 2.63
C GLY A 62 9.21 -6.93 1.62
N ARG A 63 7.94 -7.35 1.69
CA ARG A 63 7.31 -8.33 0.79
C ARG A 63 6.72 -7.65 -0.44
N TRP A 64 7.58 -6.96 -1.19
CA TRP A 64 7.16 -6.09 -2.29
C TRP A 64 6.40 -6.81 -3.41
N GLY A 65 6.74 -8.07 -3.71
CA GLY A 65 6.02 -8.85 -4.74
C GLY A 65 4.57 -9.19 -4.38
N GLU A 66 4.24 -9.28 -3.09
CA GLU A 66 2.83 -9.45 -2.65
C GLU A 66 2.08 -8.13 -2.63
N ALA A 67 2.76 -7.05 -2.19
CA ALA A 67 2.23 -5.69 -2.28
C ALA A 67 1.89 -5.32 -3.74
N GLU A 68 2.78 -5.65 -4.68
CA GLU A 68 2.59 -5.41 -6.10
C GLU A 68 1.32 -6.10 -6.64
N LYS A 69 1.18 -7.41 -6.38
CA LYS A 69 0.01 -8.19 -6.85
C LYS A 69 -1.30 -7.55 -6.42
N LEU A 70 -1.39 -7.09 -5.18
CA LEU A 70 -2.58 -6.41 -4.66
C LEU A 70 -2.76 -5.03 -5.31
N LYS A 71 -1.70 -4.23 -5.42
CA LYS A 71 -1.76 -2.89 -6.03
C LYS A 71 -2.16 -2.92 -7.51
N VAL A 72 -1.64 -3.88 -8.29
CA VAL A 72 -2.05 -4.11 -9.68
C VAL A 72 -3.55 -4.42 -9.76
N GLN A 73 -4.04 -5.33 -8.91
CA GLN A 73 -5.48 -5.65 -8.89
C GLN A 73 -6.34 -4.42 -8.53
N VAL A 74 -5.95 -3.64 -7.52
CA VAL A 74 -6.67 -2.42 -7.14
C VAL A 74 -6.67 -1.39 -8.27
N MET A 75 -5.54 -1.19 -8.94
CA MET A 75 -5.40 -0.28 -10.08
C MET A 75 -6.31 -0.69 -11.24
N GLU A 76 -6.24 -1.95 -11.68
CA GLU A 76 -7.04 -2.45 -12.82
C GLU A 76 -8.55 -2.41 -12.54
N MET A 77 -8.96 -2.76 -11.32
CA MET A 77 -10.37 -2.66 -10.92
C MET A 77 -10.85 -1.21 -10.87
N SER A 78 -10.06 -0.31 -10.27
CA SER A 78 -10.39 1.12 -10.23
C SER A 78 -10.48 1.71 -11.63
N LYS A 79 -9.53 1.36 -12.52
CA LYS A 79 -9.52 1.78 -13.92
C LYS A 79 -10.76 1.30 -14.68
N THR A 80 -11.16 0.04 -14.48
CA THR A 80 -12.33 -0.55 -15.13
C THR A 80 -13.65 0.09 -14.67
N LYS A 81 -13.75 0.45 -13.39
CA LYS A 81 -15.02 0.87 -12.76
C LYS A 81 -15.22 2.37 -12.71
N LEU A 82 -14.15 3.09 -12.39
CA LEU A 82 -14.14 4.54 -12.17
C LEU A 82 -13.55 5.29 -13.36
N GLY A 83 -12.79 4.60 -14.21
CA GLY A 83 -12.03 5.18 -15.31
C GLY A 83 -10.55 5.38 -14.96
N ALA A 84 -9.73 5.54 -15.99
CA ALA A 84 -8.29 5.76 -15.85
C ALA A 84 -7.96 7.06 -15.11
N ASP A 85 -8.81 8.07 -15.29
CA ASP A 85 -8.61 9.43 -14.77
C ASP A 85 -9.17 9.64 -13.36
N HIS A 86 -9.81 8.63 -12.78
CA HIS A 86 -10.41 8.79 -11.47
C HIS A 86 -9.31 8.91 -10.38
N PRO A 87 -9.43 9.82 -9.39
CA PRO A 87 -8.43 10.02 -8.34
C PRO A 87 -7.97 8.72 -7.64
N ASN A 88 -8.89 7.80 -7.33
CA ASN A 88 -8.54 6.48 -6.76
C ASN A 88 -7.66 5.62 -7.68
N THR A 89 -7.88 5.67 -8.99
CA THR A 89 -7.04 4.97 -9.98
C THR A 89 -5.64 5.59 -10.00
N LEU A 90 -5.55 6.91 -10.02
CA LEU A 90 -4.28 7.65 -10.02
C LEU A 90 -3.47 7.42 -8.73
N THR A 91 -4.14 7.43 -7.57
CA THR A 91 -3.51 7.07 -6.29
C THR A 91 -2.99 5.62 -6.31
N SER A 92 -3.73 4.69 -6.91
CA SER A 92 -3.30 3.29 -7.03
C SER A 92 -2.09 3.15 -7.97
N MET A 93 -2.06 3.90 -9.08
CA MET A 93 -0.90 3.96 -9.99
C MET A 93 0.35 4.47 -9.28
N ALA A 94 0.23 5.59 -8.55
CA ALA A 94 1.36 6.15 -7.78
C ALA A 94 1.87 5.14 -6.74
N ASN A 95 0.97 4.47 -6.01
CA ASN A 95 1.34 3.47 -5.02
C ASN A 95 2.05 2.26 -5.63
N LEU A 96 1.65 1.83 -6.84
CA LEU A 96 2.30 0.75 -7.57
C LEU A 96 3.70 1.15 -8.04
N ALA A 97 3.84 2.37 -8.58
CA ALA A 97 5.13 2.91 -8.99
C ALA A 97 6.13 2.95 -7.84
N PHE A 98 5.74 3.38 -6.63
CA PHE A 98 6.61 3.32 -5.45
C PHE A 98 7.04 1.89 -5.10
N THR A 99 6.17 0.90 -5.29
CA THR A 99 6.51 -0.51 -5.06
C THR A 99 7.49 -1.03 -6.09
N TRP A 100 7.32 -0.71 -7.38
CA TRP A 100 8.30 -1.04 -8.41
C TRP A 100 9.65 -0.36 -8.18
N SER A 101 9.66 0.91 -7.77
CA SER A 101 10.89 1.62 -7.42
C SER A 101 11.63 0.92 -6.25
N SER A 102 10.88 0.45 -5.24
CA SER A 102 11.43 -0.32 -4.11
C SER A 102 12.00 -1.68 -4.55
N GLN A 103 11.49 -2.25 -5.64
CA GLN A 103 11.97 -3.51 -6.23
C GLN A 103 13.15 -3.32 -7.19
N GLY A 104 13.59 -2.08 -7.43
CA GLY A 104 14.64 -1.77 -8.40
C GLY A 104 14.17 -1.67 -9.86
N GLN A 105 12.85 -1.75 -10.10
CA GLN A 105 12.23 -1.56 -11.41
C GLN A 105 12.03 -0.07 -11.70
N HIS A 106 13.13 0.68 -11.74
CA HIS A 106 13.08 2.14 -11.81
C HIS A 106 12.46 2.67 -13.12
N GLU A 107 12.75 2.01 -14.26
CA GLU A 107 12.18 2.40 -15.56
C GLU A 107 10.66 2.24 -15.59
N ASP A 108 10.14 1.09 -15.16
CA ASP A 108 8.70 0.82 -15.08
C ASP A 108 8.00 1.76 -14.09
N ALA A 109 8.63 2.00 -12.94
CA ALA A 109 8.12 2.92 -11.92
C ALA A 109 8.03 4.35 -12.44
N LEU A 110 9.07 4.83 -13.12
CA LEU A 110 9.11 6.17 -13.69
C LEU A 110 8.05 6.35 -14.77
N ALA A 111 7.93 5.39 -15.70
CA ALA A 111 6.92 5.43 -16.75
C ALA A 111 5.50 5.49 -16.16
N LEU A 112 5.18 4.64 -15.18
CA LEU A 112 3.87 4.66 -14.54
C LEU A 112 3.59 5.94 -13.76
N MET A 113 4.60 6.52 -13.10
CA MET A 113 4.44 7.79 -12.40
C MET A 113 4.25 8.96 -13.38
N GLN A 114 4.91 8.95 -14.54
CA GLN A 114 4.68 9.93 -15.61
C GLN A 114 3.24 9.88 -16.12
N ASP A 115 2.73 8.68 -16.44
CA ASP A 115 1.32 8.50 -16.82
C ASP A 115 0.36 9.05 -15.74
N CYS A 116 0.70 8.85 -14.47
CA CYS A 116 -0.08 9.37 -13.34
C CYS A 116 -0.08 10.90 -13.29
N VAL A 117 1.08 11.54 -13.50
CA VAL A 117 1.21 13.01 -13.56
C VAL A 117 0.35 13.59 -14.68
N GLU A 118 0.46 13.04 -15.89
CA GLU A 118 -0.29 13.55 -17.05
C GLU A 118 -1.81 13.48 -16.81
N ALA A 119 -2.28 12.38 -16.24
CA ALA A 119 -3.68 12.23 -15.89
C ALA A 119 -4.11 13.16 -14.74
N ARG A 120 -3.28 13.33 -13.70
CA ARG A 120 -3.55 14.29 -12.60
C ARG A 120 -3.62 15.73 -13.11
N GLU A 121 -2.73 16.12 -14.01
CA GLU A 121 -2.74 17.45 -14.61
C GLU A 121 -4.02 17.70 -15.42
N ARG A 122 -4.47 16.72 -16.22
CA ARG A 122 -5.73 16.82 -16.97
C ARG A 122 -6.96 16.95 -16.07
N VAL A 123 -6.98 16.25 -14.94
CA VAL A 123 -8.18 16.12 -14.09
C VAL A 123 -8.24 17.18 -12.99
N LEU A 124 -7.12 17.45 -12.34
CA LEU A 124 -7.01 18.30 -11.15
C LEU A 124 -6.35 19.65 -11.46
N GLY A 125 -5.60 19.73 -12.56
CA GLY A 125 -4.78 20.88 -12.93
C GLY A 125 -3.32 20.77 -12.46
N PRO A 126 -2.43 21.59 -13.06
CA PRO A 126 -0.99 21.55 -12.79
C PRO A 126 -0.60 22.02 -11.39
N GLU A 127 -1.40 22.90 -10.77
CA GLU A 127 -1.12 23.46 -9.44
C GLU A 127 -1.70 22.62 -8.28
N HIS A 128 -2.39 21.51 -8.58
CA HIS A 128 -2.97 20.67 -7.54
C HIS A 128 -1.86 19.98 -6.72
N PRO A 129 -1.97 19.91 -5.37
CA PRO A 129 -0.95 19.32 -4.51
C PRO A 129 -0.52 17.91 -4.94
N ASP A 130 -1.48 17.07 -5.35
CA ASP A 130 -1.19 15.70 -5.83
C ASP A 130 -0.40 15.69 -7.15
N THR A 131 -0.68 16.63 -8.05
CA THR A 131 0.06 16.77 -9.32
C THR A 131 1.49 17.21 -9.05
N LEU A 132 1.66 18.25 -8.22
CA LEU A 132 2.97 18.76 -7.82
C LEU A 132 3.80 17.69 -7.10
N SER A 133 3.19 16.94 -6.16
CA SER A 133 3.87 15.86 -5.46
C SER A 133 4.36 14.78 -6.42
N SER A 134 3.53 14.35 -7.38
CA SER A 134 3.96 13.36 -8.37
C SER A 134 5.04 13.89 -9.30
N LEU A 135 4.96 15.17 -9.71
CA LEU A 135 5.99 15.83 -10.53
C LEU A 135 7.34 15.89 -9.81
N THR A 136 7.34 16.22 -8.52
CA THR A 136 8.55 16.18 -7.69
C THR A 136 9.14 14.77 -7.66
N THR A 137 8.32 13.74 -7.44
CA THR A 137 8.78 12.34 -7.44
C THR A 137 9.37 11.92 -8.79
N VAL A 138 8.74 12.28 -9.93
CA VAL A 138 9.29 12.01 -11.27
C VAL A 138 10.65 12.71 -11.45
N SER A 139 10.77 13.95 -10.99
CA SER A 139 12.02 14.72 -11.11
C SER A 139 13.14 14.12 -10.27
N GLU A 140 12.82 13.63 -9.07
CA GLU A 140 13.77 12.94 -8.19
C GLU A 140 14.25 11.61 -8.78
N TRP A 141 13.35 10.84 -9.39
CA TRP A 141 13.67 9.54 -9.97
C TRP A 141 14.39 9.63 -11.32
N SER A 142 14.26 10.75 -12.02
CA SER A 142 14.94 11.01 -13.29
C SER A 142 16.33 11.65 -13.12
N SER A 143 16.72 12.02 -11.90
CA SER A 143 18.00 12.67 -11.60
C SER A 143 19.11 11.68 -11.29
#